data_AF-A0A5N0GYD8-F1
#
_entry.id   AF-A0A5N0GYD8-F1
#
_cell.length_a   1.000
_cell.length_b   1.000
_cell.length_c   1.000
_cell.angle_alpha   90.00
_cell.angle_beta   90.00
_cell.angle_gamma   90.00
#
_symmetry.space_group_name_H-M   'P 1'
#
loop_
_entity.id
_entity.type
_entity.pdbx_description
1 polymer ?
#
loop_
_entity_poly.entity_id
_entity_poly.type
_entity_poly.pdbx_seq_one_letter_code
_entity_poly.pdbx_strand_id
1 'polypeptide(L)'
;MKTVTSQRTLPLDPQMEMLRKAKLRQRQERLAAGGAYRGGRYVMCNALGEPERPDNLYRRWARCLRLANVPHVRLHDARHSCATLMHARGAPLAVIAAWLGHSSPDVTARLYLHSDTEALRDAAKVLGQIRGTGTGKP
;
A
#
# COMPACT_ATOMS: atom_id res chain seq x y z
N MET A 1 -0.58 -15.86 -14.69
CA MET A 1 0.37 -16.72 -13.95
C MET A 1 1.31 -15.79 -13.17
N LYS A 2 1.25 -15.77 -11.83
CA LYS A 2 2.03 -14.81 -11.01
C LYS A 2 3.42 -15.40 -10.77
N THR A 3 4.46 -14.73 -11.23
CA THR A 3 5.86 -15.14 -11.08
C THR A 3 6.32 -15.02 -9.62
N VAL A 4 7.33 -15.82 -9.23
CA VAL A 4 7.96 -15.84 -7.89
C VAL A 4 8.42 -14.44 -7.45
N THR A 5 8.75 -13.59 -8.43
CA THR A 5 9.15 -12.18 -8.27
C THR A 5 8.09 -11.28 -7.62
N SER A 6 6.85 -11.74 -7.44
CA SER A 6 5.76 -10.94 -6.86
C SER A 6 5.59 -11.10 -5.34
N GLN A 7 6.26 -12.08 -4.72
CA GLN A 7 6.20 -12.31 -3.28
C GLN A 7 7.11 -11.32 -2.53
N ARG A 8 6.62 -10.82 -1.40
CA ARG A 8 7.38 -9.91 -0.52
C ARG A 8 6.85 -9.95 0.90
N THR A 9 7.75 -9.68 1.84
CA THR A 9 7.43 -9.49 3.25
C THR A 9 7.34 -8.01 3.53
N LEU A 10 6.20 -7.57 4.08
CA LEU A 10 5.97 -6.17 4.45
C LEU A 10 5.92 -6.04 5.98
N PRO A 11 6.53 -5.01 6.57
CA PRO A 11 6.35 -4.69 7.97
C PRO A 11 4.94 -4.12 8.17
N LEU A 12 4.05 -4.92 8.76
CA LEU A 12 2.63 -4.59 8.94
C LEU A 12 2.30 -4.17 10.38
N ASP A 13 3.28 -3.69 11.15
CA ASP A 13 3.12 -3.45 12.60
C ASP A 13 1.90 -2.58 12.95
N PRO A 14 1.63 -1.45 12.27
CA PRO A 14 0.41 -0.67 12.53
C PRO A 14 -0.88 -1.41 12.16
N GLN A 15 -0.84 -2.29 11.16
CA GLN A 15 -2.00 -3.05 10.67
C GLN A 15 -2.23 -4.34 11.46
N MET A 16 -1.28 -4.77 12.30
CA MET A 16 -1.39 -6.01 13.08
C MET A 16 -2.60 -6.03 14.01
N GLU A 17 -3.00 -4.89 14.57
CA GLU A 17 -4.19 -4.82 15.41
C GLU A 17 -5.46 -5.19 14.62
N MET A 18 -5.62 -4.64 13.41
CA MET A 18 -6.74 -4.96 12.53
C MET A 18 -6.74 -6.44 12.14
N LEU A 19 -5.58 -7.03 11.86
CA LEU A 19 -5.45 -8.45 11.55
C LEU A 19 -5.79 -9.35 12.75
N ARG A 20 -5.39 -8.96 13.97
CA ARG A 20 -5.78 -9.67 15.20
C ARG A 20 -7.28 -9.61 15.43
N LYS A 21 -7.91 -8.45 15.24
CA LYS A 21 -9.38 -8.30 15.30
C LYS A 21 -10.09 -9.18 14.28
N ALA A 22 -9.58 -9.24 13.05
CA ALA A 22 -10.11 -10.12 12.01
C ALA A 22 -9.99 -11.60 12.41
N LYS A 23 -8.84 -12.02 12.95
CA LYS A 23 -8.62 -13.39 13.44
C LYS A 23 -9.57 -13.75 14.58
N LEU A 24 -9.83 -12.83 15.51
CA LEU A 24 -10.79 -13.03 16.60
C LEU A 24 -12.22 -13.21 16.06
N ARG A 25 -12.66 -12.34 15.14
CA ARG A 25 -13.96 -12.45 14.48
C ARG A 25 -14.12 -13.80 13.77
N GLN A 26 -13.14 -14.22 12.98
CA GLN A 26 -13.15 -15.53 12.31
C GLN A 26 -13.25 -16.70 13.28
N ARG A 27 -12.61 -16.60 14.46
CA ARG A 27 -12.73 -17.64 15.50
C ARG A 27 -14.16 -17.73 16.03
N GLN A 28 -14.82 -16.58 16.24
CA GLN A 28 -16.21 -16.53 16.69
C GLN A 28 -17.16 -17.08 15.61
N GLU A 29 -16.98 -16.65 14.37
CA GLU A 29 -17.74 -17.15 13.21
C GLU A 29 -17.59 -18.66 13.04
N ARG A 30 -16.37 -19.19 13.21
CA ARG A 30 -16.12 -20.64 13.18
C ARG A 30 -16.85 -21.40 14.29
N LEU A 31 -16.87 -20.87 15.51
CA LEU A 31 -17.60 -21.49 16.61
C LEU A 31 -19.11 -21.48 16.35
N ALA A 32 -19.64 -20.38 15.81
CA ALA A 32 -21.05 -20.26 15.49
C ALA A 32 -21.48 -21.16 14.31
N ALA A 33 -20.66 -21.28 13.27
CA ALA A 33 -20.95 -22.08 12.08
C ALA A 33 -20.74 -23.59 12.31
N GLY A 34 -19.96 -23.99 13.32
CA GLY A 34 -19.71 -25.39 13.65
C GLY A 34 -19.18 -26.18 12.44
N GLY A 35 -19.81 -27.33 12.15
CA GLY A 35 -19.44 -28.18 11.02
C GLY A 35 -19.66 -27.57 9.63
N ALA A 36 -20.41 -26.47 9.53
CA ALA A 36 -20.62 -25.76 8.26
C ALA A 36 -19.44 -24.83 7.90
N TYR A 37 -18.49 -24.60 8.82
CA TYR A 37 -17.34 -23.74 8.55
C TYR A 37 -16.31 -24.43 7.63
N ARG A 38 -16.02 -23.83 6.48
CA ARG A 38 -15.14 -24.36 5.43
C ARG A 38 -13.83 -23.56 5.26
N GLY A 39 -13.51 -22.67 6.19
CA GLY A 39 -12.36 -21.76 6.11
C GLY A 39 -11.03 -22.28 6.63
N GLY A 40 -10.07 -21.36 6.81
CA GLY A 40 -8.75 -21.62 7.41
C GLY A 40 -7.55 -21.12 6.60
N ARG A 41 -7.76 -20.70 5.35
CA ARG A 41 -6.68 -20.22 4.45
C ARG A 41 -6.72 -18.72 4.14
N TYR A 42 -7.86 -18.06 4.33
CA TYR A 42 -8.06 -16.67 3.90
C TYR A 42 -8.28 -15.75 5.10
N VAL A 43 -7.66 -14.56 5.07
CA VAL A 43 -7.94 -13.48 6.02
C VAL A 43 -9.22 -12.71 5.63
N MET A 44 -9.49 -12.62 4.32
CA MET A 44 -10.73 -12.05 3.78
C MET A 44 -11.67 -13.19 3.38
N CYS A 45 -12.65 -13.47 4.23
CA CYS A 45 -13.62 -14.53 4.04
C CYS A 45 -15.01 -14.12 4.53
N ASN A 46 -16.03 -14.86 4.10
CA ASN A 46 -17.37 -14.78 4.65
C ASN A 46 -17.44 -15.48 6.04
N ALA A 47 -18.60 -15.45 6.69
CA ALA A 47 -18.81 -16.06 8.00
C ALA A 47 -18.67 -17.61 8.02
N LEU A 48 -18.71 -18.26 6.85
CA LEU A 48 -18.43 -19.69 6.71
C LEU A 48 -16.94 -19.96 6.42
N GLY A 49 -16.10 -18.92 6.36
CA GLY A 49 -14.67 -19.03 6.11
C GLY A 49 -14.29 -19.18 4.64
N GLU A 50 -15.25 -19.08 3.72
CA GLU A 50 -15.03 -19.16 2.28
C GLU A 50 -14.50 -17.83 1.73
N PRO A 51 -13.72 -17.84 0.64
CA PRO A 51 -13.16 -16.62 0.08
C PRO A 51 -14.25 -15.60 -0.26
N GLU A 52 -14.01 -14.34 0.11
CA GLU A 52 -14.93 -13.25 -0.20
C GLU A 52 -15.01 -13.05 -1.73
N ARG A 53 -16.24 -12.84 -2.24
CA ARG A 53 -16.44 -12.54 -3.67
C ARG A 53 -15.91 -11.13 -3.99
N PRO A 54 -15.20 -10.92 -5.12
CA PRO A 54 -14.71 -9.61 -5.51
C PRO A 54 -15.80 -8.52 -5.53
N ASP A 55 -17.00 -8.85 -6.00
CA ASP A 55 -18.13 -7.91 -6.06
C ASP A 55 -18.53 -7.39 -4.67
N ASN A 56 -18.45 -8.24 -3.64
CA ASN A 56 -18.72 -7.85 -2.26
C ASN A 56 -17.65 -6.89 -1.74
N LEU A 57 -16.39 -7.11 -2.13
CA LEU A 57 -15.30 -6.22 -1.77
C LEU A 57 -15.49 -4.82 -2.38
N TYR A 58 -15.87 -4.74 -3.66
CA TYR A 58 -16.16 -3.46 -4.32
C TYR A 58 -17.38 -2.74 -3.70
N ARG A 59 -18.44 -3.46 -3.35
CA ARG A 59 -19.60 -2.89 -2.66
C ARG A 59 -19.23 -2.36 -1.26
N ARG A 60 -18.45 -3.13 -0.50
CA ARG A 60 -17.95 -2.69 0.82
C ARG A 60 -17.06 -1.46 0.69
N TRP A 61 -16.19 -1.43 -0.32
CA TRP A 61 -15.35 -0.28 -0.61
C TRP A 61 -16.16 0.99 -0.91
N ALA A 62 -17.13 0.90 -1.82
CA ALA A 62 -18.02 2.02 -2.14
C ALA A 62 -18.78 2.53 -0.90
N ARG A 63 -19.21 1.62 -0.01
CA ARG A 63 -19.80 2.00 1.28
C ARG A 63 -18.80 2.73 2.18
N CYS A 64 -17.55 2.27 2.27
CA CYS A 64 -16.52 2.96 3.06
C CYS A 64 -16.27 4.38 2.53
N LEU A 65 -16.17 4.58 1.22
CA LEU A 65 -16.00 5.91 0.62
C LEU A 65 -17.16 6.85 0.95
N ARG A 66 -18.40 6.34 0.87
CA ARG A 66 -19.59 7.10 1.25
C ARG A 66 -19.60 7.47 2.72
N LEU A 67 -19.22 6.55 3.61
CA LEU A 67 -19.14 6.82 5.05
C LEU A 67 -18.02 7.81 5.40
N ALA A 68 -16.93 7.81 4.64
CA ALA A 68 -15.83 8.76 4.78
C ALA A 68 -16.10 10.10 4.08
N ASN A 69 -17.24 10.25 3.40
CA ASN A 69 -17.63 11.44 2.64
C ASN A 69 -16.57 11.88 1.60
N VAL A 70 -15.99 10.90 0.89
CA VAL A 70 -15.01 11.15 -0.19
C VAL A 70 -15.57 10.75 -1.56
N PRO A 71 -15.07 11.35 -2.66
CA PRO A 71 -15.47 10.96 -4.00
C PRO A 71 -15.29 9.46 -4.26
N HIS A 72 -16.09 8.94 -5.20
CA HIS A 72 -15.94 7.56 -5.60
C HIS A 72 -14.61 7.37 -6.34
N VAL A 73 -13.75 6.53 -5.78
CA VAL A 73 -12.49 6.08 -6.38
C VAL A 73 -12.47 4.56 -6.42
N ARG A 74 -11.71 3.98 -7.32
CA ARG A 74 -11.58 2.52 -7.43
C ARG A 74 -10.74 1.99 -6.27
N LEU A 75 -10.94 0.73 -5.91
CA LEU A 75 -10.16 0.12 -4.82
C LEU A 75 -8.64 0.13 -5.11
N HIS A 76 -8.24 0.00 -6.38
CA HIS A 76 -6.83 0.10 -6.76
C HIS A 76 -6.26 1.51 -6.64
N ASP A 77 -7.09 2.55 -6.66
CA ASP A 77 -6.63 3.92 -6.49
C ASP A 77 -6.08 4.13 -5.08
N ALA A 78 -6.61 3.41 -4.08
CA ALA A 78 -6.07 3.43 -2.72
C ALA A 78 -4.59 3.02 -2.66
N ARG A 79 -4.18 2.10 -3.54
CA ARG A 79 -2.78 1.68 -3.68
C ARG A 79 -1.92 2.77 -4.32
N HIS A 80 -2.45 3.49 -5.32
CA HIS A 80 -1.77 4.65 -5.90
C HIS A 80 -1.63 5.77 -4.88
N SER A 81 -2.69 6.08 -4.11
CA SER A 81 -2.66 7.06 -3.03
C SER A 81 -1.61 6.71 -1.97
N CYS A 82 -1.49 5.43 -1.60
CA CYS A 82 -0.46 4.98 -0.65
C CYS A 82 0.94 5.33 -1.14
N ALA A 83 1.24 5.10 -2.41
CA ALA A 83 2.56 5.44 -2.95
C ALA A 83 2.77 6.95 -3.15
N THR A 84 1.74 7.72 -3.52
CA THR A 84 1.82 9.18 -3.51
C THR A 84 2.14 9.71 -2.11
N LEU A 85 1.48 9.18 -1.08
CA LEU A 85 1.68 9.58 0.33
C LEU A 85 3.05 9.17 0.87
N MET A 86 3.60 8.04 0.44
CA MET A 86 4.97 7.64 0.77
C MET A 86 5.98 8.57 0.09
N HIS A 87 5.78 8.88 -1.20
CA HIS A 87 6.65 9.77 -1.95
C HIS A 87 6.65 11.20 -1.38
N ALA A 88 5.46 11.74 -1.08
CA ALA A 88 5.30 13.06 -0.46
C ALA A 88 5.95 13.16 0.93
N ARG A 89 6.18 12.02 1.61
CA ARG A 89 6.92 11.93 2.88
C ARG A 89 8.42 11.63 2.70
N GLY A 90 8.94 11.70 1.47
CA GLY A 90 10.35 11.50 1.17
C GLY A 90 10.80 10.04 1.13
N ALA A 91 9.89 9.07 1.06
CA ALA A 91 10.30 7.67 0.91
C ALA A 91 11.00 7.47 -0.46
N PRO A 92 12.16 6.80 -0.51
CA PRO A 92 12.86 6.57 -1.77
C PRO A 92 12.02 5.77 -2.77
N LEU A 93 12.07 6.14 -4.06
CA LEU A 93 11.30 5.46 -5.11
C LEU A 93 11.55 3.94 -5.17
N ALA A 94 12.78 3.50 -4.88
CA ALA A 94 13.13 2.08 -4.79
C ALA A 94 12.37 1.36 -3.66
N VAL A 95 12.21 2.02 -2.50
CA VAL A 95 11.45 1.50 -1.35
C VAL A 95 9.96 1.44 -1.69
N ILE A 96 9.42 2.48 -2.34
CA ILE A 96 8.02 2.50 -2.80
C ILE A 96 7.77 1.39 -3.81
N ALA A 97 8.66 1.20 -4.79
CA ALA A 97 8.56 0.15 -5.79
C ALA A 97 8.59 -1.25 -5.15
N ALA A 98 9.47 -1.46 -4.16
CA ALA A 98 9.54 -2.70 -3.39
C ALA A 98 8.27 -2.94 -2.56
N TRP A 99 7.75 -1.90 -1.89
CA TRP A 99 6.50 -1.97 -1.12
C TRP A 99 5.30 -2.35 -1.99
N LEU A 100 5.22 -1.72 -3.15
CA LEU A 100 4.20 -2.01 -4.15
C LEU A 100 4.45 -3.36 -4.85
N GLY A 101 5.69 -3.82 -4.96
CA GLY A 101 6.06 -4.98 -5.76
C GLY A 101 5.81 -4.79 -7.25
N HIS A 102 6.17 -3.62 -7.76
CA HIS A 102 6.32 -3.41 -9.19
C HIS A 102 7.60 -4.10 -9.66
N SER A 103 7.49 -4.92 -10.70
CA SER A 103 8.64 -5.64 -11.29
C SER A 103 9.61 -4.71 -12.01
N SER A 104 9.21 -3.47 -12.30
CA SER A 104 10.07 -2.43 -12.87
C SER A 104 9.89 -1.13 -12.07
N PRO A 105 10.98 -0.54 -11.56
CA PRO A 105 10.98 0.81 -10.98
C PRO A 105 10.48 1.89 -11.93
N ASP A 106 10.57 1.67 -13.26
CA ASP A 106 10.16 2.62 -14.30
C ASP A 106 8.66 2.94 -14.27
N VAL A 107 7.81 2.00 -13.82
CA VAL A 107 6.37 2.23 -13.64
C VAL A 107 6.13 3.21 -12.48
N THR A 108 6.89 3.06 -11.40
CA THR A 108 6.84 3.94 -10.23
C THR A 108 7.43 5.31 -10.58
N ALA A 109 8.56 5.33 -11.28
CA ALA A 109 9.22 6.52 -11.77
C ALA A 109 8.30 7.33 -12.71
N ARG A 110 7.66 6.72 -13.72
CA ARG A 110 6.73 7.43 -14.61
C ARG A 110 5.49 8.00 -13.91
N LEU A 111 5.03 7.39 -12.82
CA LEU A 111 3.85 7.86 -12.09
C LEU A 111 4.15 9.02 -11.14
N TYR A 112 5.40 9.13 -10.65
CA TYR A 112 5.78 10.05 -9.58
C TYR A 112 6.85 11.09 -9.96
N LEU A 113 7.59 10.89 -11.06
CA LEU A 113 8.55 11.86 -11.63
C LEU A 113 7.88 12.91 -12.51
N HIS A 114 6.65 13.34 -12.21
CA HIS A 114 6.34 14.71 -12.62
C HIS A 114 7.26 15.58 -11.78
N SER A 115 8.33 16.06 -12.41
CA SER A 115 9.33 16.95 -11.85
C SER A 115 8.62 18.22 -11.41
N ASP A 116 8.09 18.18 -10.20
CA ASP A 116 7.52 19.33 -9.56
C ASP A 116 8.68 20.31 -9.35
N THR A 117 8.47 21.56 -9.75
CA THR A 117 9.48 22.62 -9.77
C THR A 117 10.22 22.76 -8.43
N GLU A 118 9.55 22.35 -7.35
CA GLU A 118 10.06 22.29 -5.98
C GLU A 118 11.12 21.20 -5.77
N ALA A 119 10.95 20.00 -6.34
CA ALA A 119 11.94 18.92 -6.27
C ALA A 119 13.24 19.27 -7.01
N LEU A 120 13.14 19.99 -8.14
CA LEU A 120 14.32 20.53 -8.85
C LEU A 120 15.03 21.59 -8.02
N ARG A 121 14.28 22.45 -7.31
CA ARG A 121 14.84 23.48 -6.43
C ARG A 121 15.57 22.88 -5.23
N ASP A 122 15.04 21.80 -4.64
CA ASP A 122 15.69 21.12 -3.53
C ASP A 122 16.93 20.33 -3.97
N ALA A 123 16.89 19.69 -5.15
CA ALA A 123 18.08 19.10 -5.75
C ALA A 123 19.18 20.14 -6.02
N ALA A 124 18.81 21.34 -6.47
CA ALA A 124 19.75 22.44 -6.66
C ALA A 124 20.42 22.89 -5.34
N LYS A 125 19.69 22.91 -4.21
CA LYS A 125 20.26 23.21 -2.89
C LYS A 125 21.28 22.15 -2.46
N VAL A 126 20.95 20.86 -2.63
CA VAL A 126 21.88 19.75 -2.32
C VAL A 126 23.14 19.83 -3.18
N LEU A 127 22.99 20.10 -4.48
CA LEU A 127 24.13 20.29 -5.40
C LEU A 127 25.00 21.49 -4.97
N GLY A 128 24.38 22.59 -4.53
CA GLY A 128 25.09 23.76 -4.01
C GLY A 128 25.90 23.46 -2.74
N GLN A 129 25.40 22.61 -1.86
CA GLN A 129 26.11 22.17 -0.64
C GLN A 129 27.35 21.33 -0.95
N ILE A 130 27.28 20.49 -1.99
CA ILE A 130 28.41 19.67 -2.43
C ILE A 130 29.54 20.55 -3.00
N ARG A 131 29.21 21.66 -3.66
CA ARG A 131 30.22 22.60 -4.21
C ARG A 131 30.81 23.57 -3.16
N GLY A 132 30.27 23.61 -1.93
CA GLY A 132 30.66 24.56 -0.88
C GLY A 132 31.84 24.15 0.01
N THR A 133 32.51 23.02 -0.24
CA THR A 133 33.63 22.52 0.59
C THR A 133 34.98 22.52 -0.12
N GLY A 134 35.13 23.32 -1.17
CA GLY A 134 36.43 23.68 -1.72
C GLY A 134 36.94 24.95 -1.05
N THR A 135 37.48 24.86 0.17
CA THR A 135 38.32 25.92 0.74
C THR A 135 39.52 26.11 -0.17
N GLY A 136 39.42 27.06 -1.10
CA GLY A 136 40.59 27.71 -1.67
C GLY A 136 41.34 28.43 -0.57
N LYS A 137 42.63 28.18 -0.48
CA LYS A 137 43.61 29.17 -0.03
C LYS A 137 44.94 28.91 -0.76
N PRO A 138 45.76 29.97 -0.93
CA PRO A 138 46.49 30.31 -2.14
C PRO A 138 47.65 29.38 -2.49
#